data_AF-A0A1S1U701-F1
#
_entry.id   AF-A0A1S1U701-F1
#
_cell.length_a   1.000
_cell.length_b   1.000
_cell.length_c   1.000
_cell.angle_alpha   90.00
_cell.angle_beta   90.00
_cell.angle_gamma   90.00
#
_symmetry.space_group_name_H-M   'P 1'
#
loop_
_entity.id
_entity.type
_entity.pdbx_description
1 polymer ?
#
loop_
_entity_poly.entity_id
_entity_poly.type
_entity_poly.pdbx_seq_one_letter_code
_entity_poly.pdbx_strand_id
1 'polypeptide(L)'
;MASQQGTVDFLLDQLAGAGSVNAKKMFGEYGLYCDGKMFAIVADDQLFIKPTDAGRAWISAQGTLQEAPPYPQAKPYFLIDGGLWDERDWLSQLARRTADALPLPKPKPPPKPRKPASSS
;
A
#
# COMPACT_ATOMS: atom_id res chain seq x y z
N MET A 1 -7.37 7.61 14.25
CA MET A 1 -8.77 7.25 13.97
C MET A 1 -8.78 6.18 12.89
N ALA A 2 -9.86 5.41 12.73
CA ALA A 2 -9.94 4.44 11.62
C ALA A 2 -9.99 5.18 10.27
N SER A 3 -9.18 4.76 9.31
CA SER A 3 -9.18 5.35 7.96
C SER A 3 -10.53 5.15 7.24
N GLN A 4 -10.94 6.15 6.47
CA GLN A 4 -12.16 6.11 5.67
C GLN A 4 -11.97 5.25 4.42
N GLN A 5 -13.02 4.52 4.04
CA GLN A 5 -13.01 3.71 2.82
C GLN A 5 -12.76 4.60 1.57
N GLY A 6 -13.34 5.80 1.52
CA GLY A 6 -13.16 6.73 0.41
C GLY A 6 -11.72 7.17 0.19
N THR A 7 -10.95 7.39 1.26
CA THR A 7 -9.50 7.69 1.18
C THR A 7 -8.74 6.55 0.51
N VAL A 8 -9.07 5.33 0.89
CA VAL A 8 -8.42 4.12 0.34
C VAL A 8 -8.81 3.91 -1.12
N ASP A 9 -10.09 4.07 -1.46
CA ASP A 9 -10.58 3.93 -2.83
C ASP A 9 -9.94 4.96 -3.76
N PHE A 10 -9.80 6.21 -3.31
CA PHE A 10 -9.07 7.25 -4.02
C PHE A 10 -7.60 6.84 -4.25
N LEU A 11 -6.90 6.43 -3.19
CA LEU A 11 -5.50 5.99 -3.31
C LEU A 11 -5.34 4.80 -4.28
N LEU A 12 -6.26 3.83 -4.25
CA LEU A 12 -6.24 2.71 -5.18
C LEU A 12 -6.38 3.15 -6.65
N ASP A 13 -7.24 4.14 -6.92
CA ASP A 13 -7.38 4.70 -8.28
C ASP A 13 -6.10 5.42 -8.73
N GLN A 14 -5.49 6.20 -7.83
CA GLN A 14 -4.23 6.90 -8.12
C GLN A 14 -3.05 5.93 -8.35
N LEU A 15 -3.09 4.76 -7.71
CA LEU A 15 -2.06 3.72 -7.77
C LEU A 15 -2.25 2.69 -8.90
N ALA A 16 -3.33 2.80 -9.69
CA ALA A 16 -3.69 1.80 -10.69
C ALA A 16 -2.59 1.53 -11.75
N GLY A 17 -1.68 2.49 -11.97
CA GLY A 17 -0.53 2.35 -12.88
C GLY A 17 0.60 1.46 -12.34
N ALA A 18 0.59 1.09 -11.06
CA ALA A 18 1.68 0.33 -10.43
C ALA A 18 1.61 -1.20 -10.70
N GLY A 19 0.50 -1.70 -11.25
CA GLY A 19 0.24 -3.13 -11.43
C GLY A 19 -1.05 -3.57 -10.72
N SER A 20 -1.09 -4.80 -10.20
CA SER A 20 -2.28 -5.30 -9.50
C SER A 20 -2.33 -4.78 -8.06
N VAL A 21 -2.91 -3.60 -7.87
CA VAL A 21 -3.04 -2.97 -6.55
C VAL A 21 -4.38 -3.33 -5.88
N ASN A 22 -4.34 -3.67 -4.59
CA ASN A 22 -5.53 -3.90 -3.77
C ASN A 22 -5.31 -3.48 -2.32
N ALA A 23 -6.40 -3.25 -1.60
CA ALA A 23 -6.39 -2.95 -0.17
C ALA A 23 -6.99 -4.10 0.65
N LYS A 24 -6.45 -4.32 1.85
CA LYS A 24 -7.02 -5.22 2.84
C LYS A 24 -7.23 -4.47 4.16
N LYS A 25 -8.48 -4.44 4.62
CA LYS A 25 -8.83 -3.87 5.92
C LYS A 25 -8.24 -4.70 7.06
N MET A 26 -7.59 -4.04 8.02
CA MET A 26 -6.89 -4.62 9.15
C MET A 26 -7.07 -3.72 10.38
N PHE A 27 -7.94 -4.13 11.31
CA PHE A 27 -8.15 -3.44 12.61
C PHE A 27 -8.51 -1.95 12.52
N GLY A 28 -9.29 -1.55 11.51
CA GLY A 28 -9.69 -0.15 11.30
C GLY A 28 -8.84 0.58 10.27
N GLU A 29 -7.64 0.07 9.97
CA GLU A 29 -6.72 0.59 8.95
C GLU A 29 -6.67 -0.31 7.71
N TYR A 30 -5.84 0.05 6.73
CA TYR A 30 -5.73 -0.71 5.48
C TYR A 30 -4.27 -0.99 5.14
N GLY A 31 -3.97 -2.25 4.80
CA GLY A 31 -2.72 -2.58 4.11
C GLY A 31 -2.93 -2.49 2.60
N LEU A 32 -2.04 -1.82 1.89
CA LEU A 32 -2.03 -1.79 0.42
C LEU A 32 -1.01 -2.80 -0.13
N TYR A 33 -1.44 -3.53 -1.15
CA TYR A 33 -0.69 -4.61 -1.78
C TYR A 33 -0.55 -4.31 -3.26
N CYS A 34 0.64 -4.50 -3.81
CA CYS A 34 0.93 -4.47 -5.24
C CYS A 34 1.53 -5.82 -5.63
N ASP A 35 0.93 -6.50 -6.61
CA ASP A 35 1.33 -7.84 -7.07
C ASP A 35 1.49 -8.84 -5.91
N GLY A 36 0.59 -8.74 -4.91
CA GLY A 36 0.57 -9.59 -3.72
C GLY A 36 1.56 -9.21 -2.62
N LYS A 37 2.37 -8.17 -2.80
CA LYS A 37 3.32 -7.66 -1.80
C LYS A 37 2.76 -6.44 -1.08
N MET A 38 2.70 -6.49 0.25
CA MET A 38 2.28 -5.35 1.06
C MET A 38 3.35 -4.26 1.04
N PHE A 39 3.10 -3.16 0.35
CA PHE A 39 4.05 -2.06 0.17
C PHE A 39 3.69 -0.81 0.99
N ALA A 40 2.42 -0.66 1.39
CA ALA A 40 1.97 0.50 2.15
C ALA A 40 0.94 0.15 3.23
N ILE A 41 0.72 1.11 4.12
CA ILE A 41 -0.36 1.16 5.11
C ILE A 41 -1.08 2.50 4.93
N VAL A 42 -2.41 2.49 4.97
CA VAL A 42 -3.21 3.70 5.17
C VAL A 42 -3.65 3.69 6.62
N ALA A 43 -3.19 4.68 7.38
CA ALA A 43 -3.51 4.85 8.79
C ALA A 43 -3.91 6.30 9.09
N ASP A 44 -4.98 6.52 9.84
CA ASP A 44 -5.49 7.86 10.14
C ASP A 44 -5.70 8.74 8.90
N ASP A 45 -6.18 8.14 7.80
CA ASP A 45 -6.32 8.78 6.48
C ASP A 45 -5.00 9.34 5.91
N GLN A 46 -3.87 8.74 6.28
CA GLN A 46 -2.54 9.07 5.74
C GLN A 46 -1.89 7.85 5.07
N LEU A 47 -1.05 8.09 4.07
CA LEU A 47 -0.37 7.06 3.30
C LEU A 47 1.07 6.87 3.81
N PHE A 48 1.36 5.65 4.25
CA PHE A 48 2.67 5.24 4.75
C PHE A 48 3.28 4.16 3.86
N ILE A 49 4.39 4.47 3.19
CA ILE A 49 5.12 3.55 2.31
C ILE A 49 6.25 2.85 3.07
N LYS A 50 6.45 1.56 2.83
CA LYS A 50 7.54 0.80 3.47
C LYS A 50 8.90 1.44 3.20
N PRO A 51 9.79 1.50 4.21
CA PRO A 51 11.09 2.15 4.10
C PRO A 51 12.09 1.28 3.32
N THR A 52 11.92 1.18 2.00
CA THR A 52 12.85 0.47 1.09
C THR A 52 13.87 1.44 0.49
N ASP A 53 15.05 0.96 0.12
CA ASP A 53 16.09 1.79 -0.52
C ASP A 53 15.61 2.35 -1.86
N ALA A 54 14.87 1.55 -2.64
CA ALA A 54 14.30 1.97 -3.91
C ALA A 54 13.25 3.09 -3.73
N GLY A 55 12.38 2.96 -2.71
CA GLY A 55 11.41 4.00 -2.37
C GLY A 55 12.09 5.29 -1.88
N ARG A 56 13.11 5.16 -1.02
CA ARG A 56 13.90 6.29 -0.52
C ARG A 56 14.53 7.07 -1.67
N ALA A 57 15.21 6.37 -2.58
CA ALA A 57 15.88 6.99 -3.72
C ALA A 57 14.88 7.73 -4.63
N TRP A 58 13.69 7.16 -4.86
CA TRP A 58 12.64 7.80 -5.67
C TRP A 58 12.11 9.08 -5.02
N ILE A 59 11.76 9.02 -3.73
CA ILE A 59 11.23 10.17 -2.99
C ILE A 59 12.28 11.28 -2.93
N SER A 60 13.53 10.95 -2.54
CA SER A 60 14.59 11.95 -2.40
C SER A 60 15.06 12.57 -3.72
N ALA A 61 14.85 11.89 -4.86
CA ALA A 61 15.20 12.45 -6.17
C ALA A 61 14.21 13.53 -6.65
N GLN A 62 12.97 13.52 -6.14
CA GLN A 62 11.87 14.32 -6.67
C GLN A 62 11.13 15.14 -5.60
N GLY A 63 11.49 14.98 -4.32
CA GLY A 63 10.84 15.68 -3.21
C GLY A 63 11.53 15.47 -1.87
N THR A 64 10.82 15.82 -0.80
CA THR A 64 11.31 15.72 0.59
C THR A 64 10.92 14.39 1.20
N LEU A 65 11.90 13.65 1.71
CA LEU A 65 11.65 12.42 2.47
C LEU A 65 11.15 12.77 3.87
N GLN A 66 9.95 12.34 4.21
CA GLN A 66 9.40 12.42 5.56
C GLN A 66 9.20 11.02 6.13
N GLU A 67 9.52 10.84 7.41
CA GLU A 67 9.36 9.56 8.11
C GLU A 67 8.46 9.75 9.33
N ALA A 68 7.46 8.89 9.46
CA ALA A 68 6.58 8.85 10.63
C ALA A 68 6.09 7.42 10.89
N PRO A 69 5.84 7.05 12.16
CA PRO A 69 5.25 5.75 12.47
C PRO A 69 3.75 5.78 12.11
N PRO A 70 3.21 4.75 11.41
CA PRO A 70 1.78 4.68 11.07
C PRO A 70 0.85 4.53 12.28
N TYR A 71 1.38 4.10 13.42
CA TYR A 71 0.67 3.99 14.69
C TYR A 71 1.69 3.98 15.84
N PRO A 72 1.27 4.21 17.11
CA PRO A 72 2.19 4.22 18.24
C PRO A 72 3.06 2.96 18.30
N GLN A 73 4.37 3.13 18.53
CA GLN A 73 5.37 2.06 18.61
C GLN A 73 5.69 1.32 17.30
N ALA A 74 5.07 1.70 16.17
CA ALA A 74 5.49 1.19 14.87
C ALA A 74 6.90 1.69 14.50
N LYS A 75 7.60 0.93 13.66
CA LYS A 75 8.78 1.44 12.99
C LYS A 75 8.37 2.56 12.02
N PRO A 76 9.24 3.58 11.80
CA PRO A 76 8.95 4.63 10.83
C PRO A 76 8.74 4.07 9.42
N TYR A 77 7.77 4.65 8.73
CA TYR A 77 7.50 4.46 7.30
C TYR A 77 7.69 5.81 6.60
N PHE A 78 7.80 5.82 5.28
CA PHE A 78 7.79 7.06 4.53
C PHE A 78 6.36 7.61 4.50
N LEU A 79 6.17 8.80 5.07
CA LEU A 79 4.90 9.51 5.04
C LEU A 79 4.81 10.28 3.73
N ILE A 80 3.75 10.04 2.96
CA ILE A 80 3.53 10.70 1.68
C ILE A 80 2.52 11.83 1.88
N ASP A 81 2.97 13.06 1.59
CA ASP A 81 2.13 14.24 1.62
C ASP A 81 0.91 14.09 0.70
N GLY A 82 -0.26 14.55 1.17
CA GLY A 82 -1.52 14.45 0.44
C GLY A 82 -1.51 15.16 -0.92
N GLY A 83 -0.74 16.23 -1.06
CA GLY A 83 -0.58 16.95 -2.33
C GLY A 83 0.18 16.15 -3.40
N LEU A 84 0.92 15.10 -3.02
CA LEU A 84 1.56 14.18 -3.96
C LEU A 84 0.67 13.02 -4.37
N TRP A 85 -0.51 12.86 -3.76
CA TRP A 85 -1.39 11.74 -4.09
C TRP A 85 -2.04 11.90 -5.47
N ASP A 86 -2.22 13.15 -5.91
CA ASP A 86 -2.76 13.47 -7.24
C ASP A 86 -1.76 13.20 -8.38
N GLU A 87 -0.46 13.11 -8.06
CA GLU A 87 0.62 12.81 -8.99
C GLU A 87 0.66 11.30 -9.34
N ARG A 88 -0.32 10.84 -10.13
CA ARG A 88 -0.55 9.42 -10.43
C ARG A 88 0.71 8.66 -10.88
N ASP A 89 1.46 9.22 -11.82
CA ASP A 89 2.67 8.58 -12.34
C ASP A 89 3.74 8.46 -11.26
N TRP A 90 3.91 9.52 -10.48
CA TRP A 90 4.86 9.55 -9.38
C TRP A 90 4.52 8.51 -8.31
N LEU A 91 3.26 8.47 -7.90
CA LEU A 91 2.76 7.58 -6.85
C LEU A 91 2.80 6.11 -7.30
N SER A 92 2.39 5.85 -8.54
CA SER A 92 2.44 4.51 -9.14
C SER A 92 3.88 3.98 -9.25
N GLN A 93 4.82 4.82 -9.67
CA GLN A 93 6.24 4.46 -9.72
C GLN A 93 6.82 4.19 -8.33
N LEU A 94 6.48 5.00 -7.33
CA LEU A 94 6.89 4.78 -5.95
C LEU A 94 6.38 3.43 -5.42
N ALA A 95 5.10 3.14 -5.65
CA ALA A 95 4.50 1.88 -5.23
C ALA A 95 5.14 0.67 -5.91
N ARG A 96 5.34 0.75 -7.23
CA ARG A 96 5.99 -0.32 -8.00
C ARG A 96 7.40 -0.61 -7.51
N ARG A 97 8.24 0.42 -7.40
CA ARG A 97 9.64 0.31 -6.94
C ARG A 97 9.72 -0.25 -5.53
N THR A 98 8.84 0.22 -4.65
CA THR A 98 8.77 -0.29 -3.27
C THR A 98 8.38 -1.76 -3.27
N ALA A 99 7.36 -2.16 -4.04
CA ALA A 99 6.93 -3.55 -4.13
C ALA A 99 8.02 -4.45 -4.74
N ASP A 100 8.71 -4.02 -5.78
CA ASP A 100 9.77 -4.79 -6.43
C ASP A 100 10.96 -5.05 -5.49
N ALA A 101 11.29 -4.10 -4.61
CA ALA A 101 12.33 -4.25 -3.59
C ALA A 101 11.94 -5.19 -2.42
N LEU A 102 10.66 -5.58 -2.30
CA LEU A 102 10.19 -6.47 -1.24
C LEU A 102 10.31 -7.94 -1.65
N PRO A 103 10.55 -8.85 -0.69
CA PRO A 103 10.60 -10.28 -0.96
C PRO A 103 9.29 -10.77 -1.60
N LEU A 104 9.41 -11.75 -2.49
CA LEU A 104 8.25 -12.36 -3.15
C LEU A 104 7.28 -12.93 -2.10
N PRO A 105 5.96 -12.75 -2.31
CA PRO A 105 4.99 -13.39 -1.44
C PRO A 105 5.13 -14.90 -1.60
N LYS A 106 5.06 -15.63 -0.48
CA LYS A 106 5.06 -17.11 -0.53
C LYS A 106 3.92 -17.58 -1.44
N PRO A 107 4.12 -18.59 -2.31
CA PRO A 107 3.07 -19.11 -3.16
C PRO A 107 1.84 -19.45 -2.32
N LYS A 108 0.68 -18.88 -2.66
CA LYS A 108 -0.56 -19.26 -1.99
C LYS A 108 -0.90 -20.69 -2.43
N PRO A 109 -1.21 -21.62 -1.50
CA PRO A 109 -1.74 -22.92 -1.88
C PRO A 109 -3.05 -22.72 -2.67
N PRO A 110 -3.36 -23.61 -3.64
CA PRO A 110 -4.53 -23.47 -4.47
C PRO A 110 -5.80 -23.36 -3.61
N PRO A 111 -6.75 -22.49 -3.97
CA PRO A 111 -7.99 -22.34 -3.22
C PRO A 111 -8.69 -23.70 -3.15
N LYS A 112 -9.03 -24.15 -1.93
CA LYS A 112 -9.81 -25.38 -1.76
C LYS A 112 -11.13 -25.23 -2.53
N PRO A 113 -11.57 -26.25 -3.28
CA PRO A 113 -12.83 -26.19 -3.99
C PRO A 113 -13.95 -25.87 -3.00
N ARG A 114 -14.70 -24.80 -3.27
CA ARG A 114 -15.91 -24.48 -2.50
C ARG A 114 -16.87 -25.64 -2.70
N LYS A 115 -17.24 -26.32 -1.61
CA LYS A 115 -18.32 -27.31 -1.66
C LYS A 115 -19.57 -26.60 -2.23
N PRO A 116 -20.25 -27.17 -3.23
CA PRO A 116 -21.53 -26.63 -3.65
C PRO A 116 -22.45 -26.62 -2.43
N ALA A 117 -23.12 -25.48 -2.21
CA ALA A 117 -24.15 -25.39 -1.19
C ALA A 117 -25.25 -26.39 -1.56
N SER A 118 -25.42 -27.42 -0.74
CA SER A 118 -26.53 -28.35 -0.87
C SER A 118 -27.82 -27.56 -0.64
N SER A 119 -28.52 -27.26 -1.73
CA SER A 119 -29.94 -26.93 -1.71
C SER A 119 -30.74 -28.23 -1.60
N SER A 120 -31.39 -28.44 -0.45
CA SER A 120 -32.69 -29.10 -0.25
C SER A 120 -32.90 -29.45 1.22
#